data_AF-A0A3D1UQN7-F1
#
_entry.id   AF-A0A3D1UQN7-F1
#
_cell.length_a   1.000
_cell.length_b   1.000
_cell.length_c   1.000
_cell.angle_alpha   90.00
_cell.angle_beta   90.00
_cell.angle_gamma   90.00
#
_symmetry.space_group_name_H-M   'P 1'
#
loop_
_entity.id
_entity.type
_entity.pdbx_description
1 polymer ?
#
loop_
_entity_poly.entity_id
_entity_poly.type
_entity_poly.pdbx_seq_one_letter_code
_entity_poly.pdbx_strand_id
1 'polypeptide(L)'
;MKKSYDSKFKSRVALEALRGELTIAEIAGKYQVHPNQVQQWKKKLMGGASEIFQSKAERKENKPYTEDDLMRKIGRLEIENDFLRSVSLACGLNPEKLK
;
A
#
# COMPACT_ATOMS: atom_id res chain seq x y z
N MET A 1 19.91 -9.10 8.11
CA MET A 1 19.35 -9.13 6.74
C MET A 1 17.86 -9.50 6.83
N LYS A 2 16.95 -8.68 6.30
CA LYS A 2 15.50 -8.95 6.37
C LYS A 2 15.14 -10.03 5.34
N LYS A 3 14.74 -11.23 5.78
CA LYS A 3 14.20 -12.26 4.87
C LYS A 3 12.93 -11.70 4.22
N SER A 4 12.90 -11.67 2.88
CA SER A 4 11.72 -11.30 2.12
C SER A 4 10.92 -12.55 1.77
N TYR A 5 9.60 -12.48 1.91
CA TYR A 5 8.69 -13.56 1.55
C TYR A 5 7.74 -13.07 0.46
N ASP A 6 7.42 -13.95 -0.50
CA ASP A 6 6.48 -13.64 -1.58
C ASP A 6 5.04 -13.53 -1.05
N SER A 7 4.12 -13.05 -1.89
CA SER A 7 2.72 -12.88 -1.53
C SER A 7 2.01 -14.21 -1.26
N LYS A 8 2.35 -15.25 -2.04
CA LYS A 8 1.74 -16.58 -1.96
C LYS A 8 2.11 -17.31 -0.67
N PHE A 9 3.34 -17.17 -0.19
CA PHE A 9 3.78 -17.72 1.07
C PHE A 9 3.09 -17.03 2.24
N LYS A 10 3.07 -15.69 2.23
CA LYS A 10 2.39 -14.90 3.27
C LYS A 10 0.91 -15.25 3.40
N SER A 11 0.21 -15.39 2.27
CA SER A 11 -1.21 -15.75 2.28
C SER A 11 -1.46 -17.17 2.80
N ARG A 12 -0.63 -18.14 2.40
CA ARG A 12 -0.69 -19.53 2.91
C ARG A 12 -0.50 -19.59 4.42
N VAL A 13 0.55 -18.96 4.94
CA VAL A 13 0.85 -18.92 6.38
C VAL A 13 -0.26 -18.20 7.16
N ALA A 14 -0.79 -17.10 6.62
CA ALA A 14 -1.91 -16.38 7.22
C ALA A 14 -3.20 -17.22 7.27
N LEU A 15 -3.51 -17.96 6.20
CA LEU A 15 -4.67 -18.86 6.15
C LEU A 15 -4.56 -20.00 7.16
N GLU A 16 -3.38 -20.60 7.29
CA GLU A 16 -3.15 -21.67 8.27
C GLU A 16 -3.28 -21.15 9.71
N ALA A 17 -2.76 -19.95 9.97
CA ALA A 17 -2.94 -19.26 11.25
C ALA A 17 -4.39 -18.82 11.52
N LEU A 18 -5.19 -18.64 10.45
CA LEU A 18 -6.63 -18.33 10.55
C LEU A 18 -7.45 -19.59 10.86
N ARG A 19 -7.13 -20.73 10.24
CA ARG A 19 -7.80 -22.02 10.49
C ARG A 19 -7.72 -22.45 11.95
N GLY A 20 -6.62 -22.14 12.63
CA GLY A 20 -6.45 -22.40 14.05
C GLY A 20 -6.16 -23.85 14.42
N GLU A 21 -5.90 -24.72 13.43
CA GLU A 21 -5.48 -26.11 13.62
C GLU A 21 -4.10 -26.22 14.29
N LEU A 22 -3.23 -25.24 14.04
CA LEU A 22 -1.91 -25.12 14.64
C LEU A 22 -1.77 -23.78 15.35
N THR A 23 -1.02 -23.78 16.45
CA THR A 23 -0.67 -22.57 17.16
C THR A 23 0.28 -21.71 16.32
N ILE A 24 0.32 -20.41 16.60
CA ILE A 24 1.25 -19.48 15.93
C ILE A 24 2.72 -19.93 16.11
N ALA A 25 3.06 -20.54 17.24
CA ALA A 25 4.40 -21.04 17.53
C ALA A 25 4.76 -22.27 16.67
N GLU A 26 3.82 -23.20 16.48
CA GLU A 26 4.01 -24.37 15.62
C GLU A 26 4.12 -23.96 14.15
N ILE A 27 3.27 -23.03 13.69
CA ILE A 27 3.34 -22.48 12.33
C ILE A 27 4.68 -21.75 12.12
N ALA A 28 5.11 -20.96 13.10
CA ALA A 28 6.41 -20.30 13.08
C ALA A 28 7.57 -21.30 12.94
N GLY A 29 7.52 -22.41 13.71
CA GLY A 29 8.48 -23.50 13.61
C GLY A 29 8.46 -24.20 12.24
N LYS A 30 7.28 -24.60 11.78
CA LYS A 30 7.05 -25.29 10.50
C LYS A 30 7.56 -24.51 9.29
N TYR A 31 7.33 -23.21 9.28
CA TYR A 31 7.69 -22.33 8.16
C TYR A 31 9.01 -21.57 8.40
N GLN A 32 9.69 -21.80 9.52
CA GLN A 32 10.89 -21.07 9.96
C GLN A 32 10.72 -19.54 9.92
N VAL A 33 9.54 -19.06 10.33
CA VAL A 33 9.18 -17.64 10.36
C VAL A 33 9.01 -17.21 11.80
N HIS A 34 9.35 -15.96 12.12
CA HIS A 34 9.13 -15.43 13.46
C HIS A 34 7.62 -15.37 13.81
N PRO A 35 7.18 -15.77 15.02
CA PRO A 35 5.77 -15.73 15.46
C PRO A 35 5.05 -14.39 15.20
N ASN A 36 5.73 -13.26 15.46
CA ASN A 36 5.18 -11.94 15.16
C ASN A 36 4.84 -11.72 13.67
N GLN A 37 5.60 -12.31 12.74
CA GLN A 37 5.30 -12.19 11.31
C GLN A 37 4.03 -12.97 10.95
N VAL A 38 3.85 -14.16 11.53
CA VAL A 38 2.64 -14.97 11.37
C VAL A 38 1.42 -14.19 11.90
N GLN A 39 1.53 -13.57 13.08
CA GLN A 39 0.47 -12.72 13.62
C GLN A 39 0.16 -11.51 12.72
N GLN A 40 1.18 -10.83 12.22
CA GLN A 40 0.99 -9.70 11.30
C GLN A 40 0.28 -10.13 10.02
N TRP A 41 0.67 -11.26 9.43
CA TRP A 41 0.05 -11.75 8.20
C TRP A 41 -1.39 -12.22 8.44
N LYS A 42 -1.67 -12.88 9.57
CA LYS A 42 -3.04 -13.21 9.99
C LYS A 42 -3.91 -11.96 10.12
N LYS A 43 -3.44 -10.93 10.85
CA LYS A 43 -4.16 -9.66 11.00
C LYS A 43 -4.38 -8.97 9.65
N LYS A 44 -3.37 -8.96 8.79
CA LYS A 44 -3.46 -8.37 7.45
C LYS A 44 -4.48 -9.09 6.57
N LEU A 45 -4.50 -10.43 6.62
CA LEU A 45 -5.48 -11.23 5.89
C LEU A 45 -6.90 -10.96 6.40
N MET A 46 -7.11 -10.92 7.72
CA MET A 46 -8.42 -10.61 8.31
C MET A 46 -8.92 -9.20 7.93
N GLY A 47 -8.05 -8.19 8.00
CA GLY A 47 -8.41 -6.81 7.68
C GLY A 47 -8.67 -6.58 6.19
N GLY A 48 -7.91 -7.25 5.32
CA GLY A 48 -8.06 -7.12 3.86
C GLY A 48 -9.04 -8.13 3.24
N ALA A 49 -9.60 -9.07 4.02
CA ALA A 49 -10.49 -10.09 3.48
C ALA A 49 -11.76 -9.48 2.87
N SER A 50 -12.33 -8.47 3.52
CA SER A 50 -13.52 -7.76 3.03
C SER A 50 -13.29 -7.11 1.66
N GLU A 51 -12.11 -6.53 1.43
CA GLU A 51 -11.75 -5.88 0.16
C GLU A 51 -11.78 -6.84 -1.03
N ILE A 52 -11.49 -8.13 -0.81
CA ILE A 52 -11.52 -9.16 -1.86
C ILE A 52 -12.95 -9.36 -2.37
N PHE A 53 -13.94 -9.29 -1.48
CA PHE A 53 -15.35 -9.50 -1.79
C PHE A 53 -16.11 -8.21 -2.15
N GLN A 54 -15.48 -7.03 -2.01
CA GLN A 54 -16.11 -5.77 -2.40
C GLN A 54 -16.49 -5.76 -3.89
N SER A 55 -17.73 -5.39 -4.16
CA SER A 55 -18.24 -5.13 -5.49
C SER A 55 -17.58 -3.90 -6.13
N LYS A 56 -17.72 -3.75 -7.45
CA LYS A 56 -17.25 -2.55 -8.16
C LYS A 56 -17.92 -1.27 -7.65
N ALA A 57 -19.18 -1.37 -7.20
CA ALA A 57 -19.92 -0.24 -6.64
C ALA A 57 -19.32 0.20 -5.30
N GLU A 58 -19.12 -0.73 -4.36
CA GLU A 58 -18.53 -0.46 -3.04
C GLU A 58 -17.07 0.06 -3.13
N ARG A 59 -16.29 -0.42 -4.11
CA ARG A 59 -14.94 0.13 -4.36
C ARG A 59 -14.97 1.56 -4.89
N LYS A 60 -16.00 1.95 -5.63
CA LYS A 60 -16.13 3.30 -6.19
C LYS A 60 -16.57 4.29 -5.11
N GLU A 61 -17.45 3.87 -4.21
CA GLU A 61 -17.89 4.65 -3.05
C GLU A 61 -16.77 4.94 -2.05
N ASN A 62 -15.86 3.99 -1.84
CA ASN A 62 -14.72 4.16 -0.93
C ASN A 62 -13.57 5.02 -1.48
N LYS A 63 -13.62 5.47 -2.74
CA LYS A 63 -12.59 6.35 -3.29
C LYS A 63 -12.98 7.81 -3.03
N PRO A 64 -12.22 8.57 -2.21
CA PRO A 64 -12.55 9.97 -1.90
C PRO A 64 -12.42 10.91 -3.11
N TYR A 65 -11.74 10.47 -4.16
CA TYR A 65 -11.59 11.20 -5.41
C TYR A 65 -11.87 10.27 -6.58
N THR A 66 -12.61 10.76 -7.56
CA THR A 66 -12.71 10.08 -8.85
C THR A 66 -11.42 10.24 -9.64
N GLU A 67 -11.26 9.41 -10.67
CA GLU A 67 -10.13 9.52 -11.60
C GLU A 67 -10.10 10.89 -12.28
N ASP A 68 -11.29 11.41 -12.66
CA ASP A 68 -11.45 12.75 -13.22
C ASP A 68 -11.04 13.86 -12.24
N ASP A 69 -11.38 13.73 -10.95
CA ASP A 69 -10.98 14.70 -9.92
C ASP A 69 -9.45 14.74 -9.77
N LEU A 70 -8.81 13.57 -9.78
CA LEU A 70 -7.36 13.44 -9.72
C LEU A 70 -6.71 14.04 -10.96
N MET A 71 -7.21 13.74 -12.16
CA MET A 71 -6.70 14.31 -13.42
C MET A 71 -6.82 15.84 -13.44
N ARG A 72 -7.95 16.40 -12.99
CA ARG A 72 -8.13 17.85 -12.86
C ARG A 72 -7.13 18.46 -11.87
N LYS A 73 -6.88 17.77 -10.75
CA LYS A 73 -5.93 18.25 -9.73
C LYS A 73 -4.49 18.20 -10.24
N ILE A 74 -4.12 17.15 -10.98
CA ILE A 74 -2.82 17.05 -11.66
C ILE A 74 -2.64 18.21 -12.62
N GLY A 75 -3.59 18.47 -13.52
CA GLY A 75 -3.47 19.57 -14.49
C GLY A 75 -3.36 20.95 -13.82
N ARG A 76 -4.09 21.18 -12.72
CA ARG A 76 -3.93 22.41 -11.93
C ARG A 76 -2.52 22.52 -11.33
N LEU A 77 -2.03 21.44 -10.74
CA LEU A 77 -0.69 21.40 -10.15
C LEU A 77 0.41 21.57 -11.20
N GLU A 78 0.24 21.05 -12.41
CA GLU A 78 1.18 21.25 -13.52
C GLU A 78 1.26 22.73 -13.90
N ILE A 79 0.13 23.40 -14.11
CA ILE A 79 0.09 24.84 -14.42
C ILE A 79 0.72 25.67 -13.28
N GLU A 80 0.40 25.33 -12.03
CA GLU A 80 0.97 26.02 -10.87
C GLU A 80 2.47 25.79 -10.75
N ASN A 81 2.95 24.58 -11.04
CA ASN A 81 4.38 24.28 -11.05
C ASN A 81 5.11 25.05 -12.16
N ASP A 82 4.55 25.07 -13.37
CA ASP A 82 5.13 25.79 -14.51
C ASP A 82 5.17 27.30 -14.26
N PHE A 83 4.09 27.86 -13.69
CA PHE A 83 4.05 29.23 -13.24
C PHE A 83 5.15 29.52 -12.20
N LEU A 84 5.23 28.72 -11.13
CA LEU A 84 6.24 28.89 -10.09
C LEU A 84 7.66 28.76 -10.63
N ARG A 85 7.92 27.84 -11.56
CA ARG A 85 9.22 27.70 -12.25
C ARG A 85 9.55 28.96 -13.05
N SER A 86 8.59 29.49 -13.81
CA SER A 86 8.78 30.71 -14.58
C SER A 86 9.11 31.92 -13.70
N VAL A 87 8.40 32.09 -12.58
CA VAL A 87 8.61 33.17 -11.63
C VAL A 87 9.95 32.99 -10.90
N SER A 88 10.28 31.77 -10.48
CA SER A 88 11.57 31.44 -9.86
C SER A 88 12.73 31.82 -10.78
N LEU A 89 12.64 31.45 -12.07
CA LEU A 89 13.63 31.80 -13.08
C LEU A 89 13.74 33.33 -13.26
N ALA A 90 12.61 34.03 -13.33
CA ALA A 90 12.56 35.49 -13.44
C ALA A 90 13.19 36.20 -12.23
N CYS A 91 13.07 35.61 -11.04
CA CYS A 91 13.72 36.07 -9.81
C CYS A 91 15.18 35.59 -9.65
N GLY A 92 15.76 34.90 -10.64
CA GLY A 92 17.13 34.41 -10.60
C GLY A 92 17.37 33.20 -9.68
N LEU A 93 16.29 32.62 -9.13
CA LEU A 93 16.34 31.40 -8.33
C LEU A 93 16.27 30.20 -9.29
N ASN A 94 17.35 29.42 -9.38
CA ASN A 94 17.39 28.27 -10.28
C ASN A 94 16.92 26.99 -9.53
N PRO A 95 15.71 26.48 -9.80
CA PRO A 95 15.14 25.36 -9.07
C PRO A 95 15.83 24.01 -9.36
N GLU A 96 16.64 23.90 -10.42
CA GLU A 96 17.31 22.65 -10.79
C GLU A 96 18.65 22.41 -10.07
N LYS A 97 19.19 23.42 -9.37
CA LYS A 97 20.48 23.33 -8.65
C LYS A 97 20.37 22.79 -7.21
N LEU A 98 19.17 22.38 -6.79
CA LEU A 98 18.88 21.93 -5.42
C LEU A 98 18.82 20.39 -5.27
N LYS A 99 19.31 19.63 -6.25
CA LYS A 99 19.47 18.18 -6.18
C LYS A 99 20.92 17.78 -5.96
#